data_AF-A0A920AXE3-F1
#
_entry.id   AF-A0A920AXE3-F1
#
_cell.length_a   1.000
_cell.length_b   1.000
_cell.length_c   1.000
_cell.angle_alpha   90.00
_cell.angle_beta   90.00
_cell.angle_gamma   90.00
#
_symmetry.space_group_name_H-M   'P 1'
#
loop_
_entity.id
_entity.type
_entity.pdbx_description
1 polymer ?
#
loop_
_entity_poly.entity_id
_entity_poly.type
_entity_poly.pdbx_seq_one_letter_code
_entity_poly.pdbx_strand_id
1 'polypeptide(L)'
;MNVMSFDLVIFLPNIEIKKTKIYLSDFLSIDSKMNSLLQPISSFNHHLNHAELIIDKLTIKGNISSKIDIEEFILSLLKFEKKLNKEHNFKSAEWDGLFRFDDHHDSFIYRAPCFKQEKNKKKL
;
A
#
# COMPACT_ATOMS: atom_id res chain seq x y z
N MET A 1 -2.83 7.28 21.76
CA MET A 1 -2.47 7.52 20.35
C MET A 1 -2.89 6.30 19.58
N ASN A 2 -3.69 6.48 18.53
CA ASN A 2 -3.95 5.40 17.59
C ASN A 2 -2.66 5.17 16.80
N VAL A 3 -2.28 3.91 16.62
CA VAL A 3 -1.09 3.54 15.85
C VAL A 3 -1.55 2.62 14.74
N MET A 4 -1.18 2.98 13.52
CA MET A 4 -1.41 2.13 12.36
C MET A 4 -0.07 1.61 11.88
N SER A 5 -0.01 0.31 11.59
CA SER A 5 1.11 -0.29 10.87
C SER A 5 0.59 -0.95 9.61
N PHE A 6 1.35 -0.93 8.54
CA PHE A 6 0.97 -1.61 7.31
C PHE A 6 2.15 -2.39 6.76
N ASP A 7 1.86 -3.57 6.21
CA ASP A 7 2.78 -4.41 5.44
C ASP A 7 2.02 -4.85 4.19
N LEU A 8 2.31 -4.17 3.09
CA LEU A 8 1.59 -4.27 1.82
C LEU A 8 2.57 -4.70 0.74
N VAL A 9 2.24 -5.79 0.04
CA VAL A 9 3.11 -6.41 -0.96
C VAL A 9 2.38 -6.45 -2.30
N ILE A 10 2.72 -5.50 -3.15
CA ILE A 10 2.09 -5.35 -4.45
C ILE A 10 3.04 -5.93 -5.50
N PHE A 11 2.61 -6.95 -6.23
CA PHE A 11 3.32 -7.30 -7.45
C PHE A 11 2.91 -6.30 -8.54
N LEU A 12 3.86 -5.80 -9.33
CA LEU A 12 3.60 -4.78 -10.34
C LEU A 12 4.03 -5.35 -11.68
N PRO A 13 3.15 -5.43 -12.69
CA PRO A 13 3.54 -5.95 -13.99
C PRO A 13 4.29 -4.85 -14.78
N ASN A 14 5.62 -4.92 -14.75
CA ASN A 14 6.53 -4.13 -15.59
C ASN A 14 6.27 -2.62 -15.59
N ILE A 15 6.16 -1.99 -14.42
CA ILE A 15 5.96 -0.53 -14.35
C ILE A 15 7.29 0.19 -14.56
N GLU A 16 7.33 1.06 -15.58
CA GLU A 16 8.47 1.93 -15.87
C GLU A 16 8.42 3.23 -15.05
N ILE A 17 9.55 3.59 -14.41
CA ILE A 17 9.66 4.83 -13.63
C ILE A 17 10.89 5.65 -14.06
N LYS A 18 10.64 6.95 -14.33
CA LYS A 18 11.66 7.94 -14.75
C LYS A 18 12.26 8.75 -13.58
N LYS A 19 12.11 8.26 -12.35
CA LYS A 19 12.56 8.92 -11.11
C LYS A 19 13.58 8.06 -10.37
N THR A 20 14.59 8.70 -9.79
CA THR A 20 15.63 8.05 -8.98
C THR A 20 15.21 7.78 -7.54
N LYS A 21 14.18 8.47 -7.06
CA LYS A 21 13.53 8.24 -5.76
C LYS A 21 12.07 7.95 -6.01
N ILE A 22 11.57 6.93 -5.33
CA ILE A 22 10.22 6.42 -5.51
C ILE A 22 9.49 6.57 -4.17
N TYR A 23 8.32 7.19 -4.21
CA TYR A 23 7.45 7.43 -3.07
C TYR A 23 6.12 6.71 -3.26
N LEU A 24 5.41 6.46 -2.17
CA LEU A 24 4.11 5.79 -2.25
C LEU A 24 3.08 6.60 -3.05
N SER A 25 3.17 7.94 -2.99
CA SER A 25 2.37 8.86 -3.81
C SER A 25 2.62 8.77 -5.31
N ASP A 26 3.72 8.15 -5.76
CA ASP A 26 3.95 7.91 -7.19
C ASP A 26 2.98 6.85 -7.74
N PHE A 27 2.39 6.03 -6.86
CA PHE A 27 1.44 4.97 -7.21
C PHE A 27 0.04 5.24 -6.69
N LEU A 28 -0.08 5.66 -5.43
CA LEU A 28 -1.37 5.91 -4.79
C LEU A 28 -1.81 7.35 -5.05
N SER A 29 -3.07 7.53 -5.44
CA SER A 29 -3.70 8.84 -5.49
C SER A 29 -4.07 9.28 -4.07
N ILE A 30 -3.10 9.82 -3.34
CA ILE A 30 -3.23 10.30 -1.96
C ILE A 30 -2.84 11.78 -1.89
N ASP A 31 -3.45 12.53 -0.98
CA ASP A 31 -3.12 13.95 -0.84
C ASP A 31 -1.73 14.18 -0.20
N SER A 32 -1.24 15.42 -0.24
CA SER A 32 0.08 15.77 0.31
C SER A 32 0.16 15.59 1.83
N LYS A 33 -0.97 15.77 2.53
CA LYS A 33 -1.08 15.59 3.97
C LYS A 33 -0.88 14.12 4.32
N MET A 34 -1.59 13.22 3.67
CA MET A 34 -1.50 11.78 3.86
C MET A 34 -0.13 11.25 3.42
N ASN A 35 0.42 11.75 2.31
CA ASN A 35 1.77 11.41 1.89
C ASN A 35 2.83 11.80 2.94
N SER A 36 2.66 12.92 3.62
CA SER A 36 3.59 13.35 4.69
C SER A 36 3.58 12.43 5.93
N LEU A 37 2.52 11.62 6.08
CA LEU A 37 2.36 10.68 7.18
C LEU A 37 2.91 9.28 6.85
N LEU A 38 3.22 9.03 5.58
CA LEU A 38 3.70 7.75 5.10
C LEU A 38 5.22 7.79 4.97
N GLN A 39 5.88 6.78 5.55
CA GLN A 39 7.29 6.58 5.30
C GLN A 39 7.52 6.23 3.81
N PRO A 40 8.70 6.54 3.26
CA PRO A 40 9.09 6.10 1.91
C PRO A 40 8.93 4.59 1.73
N ILE A 41 8.79 4.14 0.48
CA ILE A 41 8.74 2.72 0.13
C ILE A 41 9.92 1.98 0.76
N SER A 42 9.61 0.88 1.44
CA SER A 42 10.57 0.16 2.27
C SER A 42 11.51 -0.73 1.44
N SER A 43 11.02 -1.28 0.34
CA SER A 43 11.81 -2.03 -0.63
C SER A 43 11.03 -2.28 -1.92
N PHE A 44 11.73 -2.41 -3.04
CA PHE A 44 11.15 -2.80 -4.32
C PHE A 44 12.12 -3.71 -5.08
N ASN A 45 11.57 -4.67 -5.82
CA ASN A 45 12.34 -5.45 -6.78
C ASN A 45 12.24 -4.75 -8.13
N HIS A 46 13.39 -4.61 -8.79
CA HIS A 46 13.49 -3.97 -10.08
C HIS A 46 14.54 -4.64 -10.95
N HIS A 47 14.44 -4.39 -12.25
CA HIS A 47 15.50 -4.60 -13.20
C HIS A 47 15.68 -3.35 -14.07
N LEU A 48 16.86 -3.21 -14.67
CA LEU A 48 17.18 -2.11 -15.58
C LEU A 48 17.00 -2.58 -17.02
N ASN A 49 16.26 -1.82 -17.82
CA ASN A 49 16.14 -2.05 -19.24
C ASN A 49 16.41 -0.75 -20.00
N HIS A 50 17.36 -0.75 -20.95
CA HIS A 50 17.61 0.33 -21.91
C HIS A 50 17.48 1.78 -21.37
N ALA A 51 17.97 2.06 -20.15
CA ALA A 51 17.97 3.33 -19.41
C ALA A 51 16.75 3.64 -18.50
N GLU A 52 15.78 2.74 -18.38
CA GLU A 52 14.63 2.88 -17.49
C GLU A 52 14.62 1.80 -16.39
N LEU A 53 14.08 2.18 -15.22
CA LEU A 53 13.91 1.28 -14.08
C LEU A 53 12.52 0.63 -14.18
N ILE A 54 12.51 -0.70 -14.33
CA ILE A 54 11.28 -1.50 -14.39
C ILE A 54 11.06 -2.13 -13.02
N ILE A 55 9.90 -1.86 -12.41
CA ILE A 55 9.52 -2.41 -11.11
C ILE A 55 8.60 -3.60 -11.30
N ASP A 56 9.00 -4.72 -10.71
CA ASP A 56 8.27 -6.00 -10.75
C ASP A 56 7.48 -6.25 -9.45
N LYS A 57 7.93 -5.64 -8.35
CA LYS A 57 7.31 -5.81 -7.03
C LYS A 57 7.62 -4.62 -6.13
N LEU A 58 6.60 -4.17 -5.42
CA LEU A 58 6.67 -3.14 -4.41
C LEU A 58 6.32 -3.72 -3.05
N THR A 59 7.16 -3.50 -2.04
CA THR A 59 6.85 -3.83 -0.65
C THR A 59 6.84 -2.53 0.15
N ILE A 60 5.66 -2.21 0.67
CA ILE A 60 5.40 -0.99 1.39
C ILE A 60 5.14 -1.37 2.84
N LYS A 61 6.05 -0.98 3.71
CA LYS A 61 5.97 -1.14 5.16
C LYS A 61 6.04 0.22 5.82
N GLY A 62 5.22 0.43 6.82
CA GLY A 62 5.28 1.69 7.54
C GLY A 62 4.43 1.70 8.79
N ASN A 63 4.70 2.70 9.61
CA ASN A 63 3.92 3.01 10.80
C ASN A 63 3.44 4.45 10.69
N ILE A 64 2.19 4.68 11.03
CA ILE A 64 1.57 6.00 11.10
C ILE A 64 1.20 6.24 12.57
N SER A 65 1.89 7.21 13.18
CA SER A 65 1.71 7.60 14.58
C SER A 65 0.67 8.71 14.77
N SER A 66 0.02 9.13 13.69
CA SER A 66 -0.96 10.22 13.63
C SER A 66 -2.32 9.71 13.14
N LYS A 67 -3.37 10.55 13.26
CA LYS A 67 -4.67 10.26 12.65
C LYS A 67 -4.54 10.27 11.13
N ILE A 68 -4.78 9.13 10.51
CA ILE A 68 -5.04 8.98 9.07
C ILE A 68 -6.51 8.63 8.88
N ASP A 69 -7.10 9.11 7.78
CA ASP A 69 -8.40 8.64 7.32
C ASP A 69 -8.22 7.25 6.68
N ILE A 70 -8.67 6.22 7.40
CA ILE A 70 -8.53 4.82 6.96
C ILE A 70 -9.40 4.56 5.73
N GLU A 71 -10.57 5.17 5.64
CA GLU A 71 -11.46 4.99 4.49
C GLU A 71 -10.84 5.58 3.23
N GLU A 72 -10.28 6.79 3.34
CA GLU A 72 -9.57 7.42 2.23
C GLU A 72 -8.37 6.56 1.79
N PHE A 73 -7.59 6.02 2.73
CA PHE A 73 -6.48 5.13 2.39
C PHE A 73 -6.92 3.85 1.68
N ILE A 74 -7.96 3.18 2.19
CA ILE A 74 -8.53 1.99 1.54
C ILE A 74 -8.98 2.34 0.12
N LEU A 75 -9.69 3.47 -0.06
CA LEU A 75 -10.18 3.90 -1.36
C LEU A 75 -9.04 4.15 -2.35
N SER A 76 -7.92 4.74 -1.90
CA SER A 76 -6.74 4.95 -2.74
C SER A 76 -6.07 3.63 -3.15
N LEU A 77 -6.01 2.65 -2.25
CA LEU A 77 -5.50 1.30 -2.56
C LEU A 77 -6.40 0.58 -3.58
N LEU A 78 -7.72 0.60 -3.39
CA LEU A 78 -8.68 -0.01 -4.31
C LEU A 78 -8.69 0.66 -5.70
N LYS A 79 -8.56 2.00 -5.75
CA LYS A 79 -8.40 2.74 -7.01
C LYS A 79 -7.14 2.31 -7.74
N PHE A 80 -6.04 2.14 -7.01
CA PHE A 80 -4.78 1.69 -7.59
C PHE A 80 -4.87 0.25 -8.11
N GLU A 81 -5.45 -0.69 -7.35
CA GLU A 81 -5.72 -2.05 -7.82
C GLU A 81 -6.57 -2.05 -9.10
N LYS A 82 -7.66 -1.26 -9.12
CA LYS A 82 -8.52 -1.13 -10.31
C LYS A 82 -7.77 -0.59 -11.52
N LYS A 83 -6.84 0.36 -11.31
CA LYS A 83 -5.97 0.90 -12.36
C LYS A 83 -5.07 -0.20 -12.93
N LEU A 84 -4.38 -0.97 -12.07
CA LEU A 84 -3.54 -2.09 -12.48
C LEU A 84 -4.33 -3.14 -13.27
N ASN A 85 -5.52 -3.52 -12.78
CA ASN A 85 -6.40 -4.48 -13.46
C ASN A 85 -6.79 -4.00 -14.86
N LYS A 86 -7.07 -2.70 -15.04
CA LYS A 86 -7.49 -2.13 -16.33
C LYS A 86 -6.32 -1.97 -17.31
N GLU A 87 -5.18 -1.50 -16.82
CA GLU A 87 -4.05 -1.11 -17.68
C GLU A 87 -3.14 -2.29 -18.02
N HIS A 88 -3.08 -3.31 -17.15
CA HIS A 88 -2.09 -4.39 -17.26
C HIS A 88 -2.68 -5.81 -17.19
N ASN A 89 -4.00 -5.99 -17.26
CA ASN A 89 -4.68 -7.29 -17.12
C ASN A 89 -4.28 -8.05 -15.84
N PHE A 90 -4.03 -7.28 -14.78
CA PHE A 90 -3.57 -7.77 -13.50
C PHE A 90 -4.60 -8.69 -12.82
N LYS A 91 -4.13 -9.79 -12.22
CA LYS A 91 -4.99 -10.79 -11.56
C LYS A 91 -4.99 -10.60 -10.04
N SER A 92 -6.09 -10.99 -9.39
CA SER A 92 -6.29 -10.84 -7.94
C SER A 92 -5.24 -11.53 -7.04
N ALA A 93 -4.45 -12.47 -7.56
CA ALA A 93 -3.36 -13.16 -6.84
C ALA A 93 -2.01 -12.40 -6.88
N GLU A 94 -1.93 -11.32 -7.66
CA GLU A 94 -0.74 -10.47 -7.78
C GLU A 94 -0.81 -9.29 -6.78
N TRP A 95 -1.86 -9.22 -5.98
CA TRP A 95 -2.07 -8.21 -4.94
C TRP A 95 -2.24 -8.89 -3.57
N ASP A 96 -1.27 -8.70 -2.67
CA ASP A 96 -1.38 -9.13 -1.28
C ASP A 96 -1.02 -7.99 -0.35
N GLY A 97 -1.59 -7.99 0.85
CA GLY A 97 -1.23 -7.01 1.84
C GLY A 97 -2.25 -6.90 2.93
N LEU A 98 -1.75 -6.42 4.06
CA LEU A 98 -2.56 -6.10 5.20
C LEU A 98 -2.15 -4.78 5.81
N PHE A 99 -3.13 -4.12 6.42
CA PHE A 99 -2.85 -3.08 7.37
C PHE A 99 -3.48 -3.40 8.71
N ARG A 100 -2.76 -3.07 9.76
CA ARG A 100 -3.16 -3.21 11.15
C ARG A 100 -3.42 -1.83 11.71
N PHE A 101 -4.60 -1.66 12.28
CA PHE A 101 -4.98 -0.45 12.95
C PHE A 101 -5.26 -0.78 14.41
N ASP A 102 -4.46 -0.21 15.30
CA ASP A 102 -4.68 -0.31 16.73
C ASP A 102 -5.33 1.00 17.20
N ASP A 103 -6.61 0.89 17.57
CA ASP A 103 -7.24 1.90 18.42
C ASP A 103 -6.97 1.57 19.89
N HIS A 104 -7.27 2.51 20.79
CA HIS A 104 -7.02 2.38 22.22
C HIS A 104 -7.61 1.13 22.88
N HIS A 105 -8.58 0.46 22.25
CA HIS A 105 -9.32 -0.68 22.80
C HIS A 105 -9.24 -1.93 21.93
N ASP A 106 -9.14 -1.77 20.61
CA ASP A 106 -9.31 -2.80 19.61
C ASP A 106 -8.17 -2.78 18.58
N SER A 107 -7.83 -3.96 18.07
CA SER A 107 -6.92 -4.15 16.96
C SER A 107 -7.69 -4.68 15.76
N PHE A 108 -7.57 -3.99 14.63
CA PHE A 108 -8.24 -4.33 13.38
C PHE A 108 -7.22 -4.69 12.33
N ILE A 109 -7.51 -5.74 11.57
CA ILE A 109 -6.71 -6.13 10.41
C ILE A 109 -7.58 -6.00 9.18
N TYR A 110 -7.02 -5.38 8.15
CA TYR A 110 -7.68 -5.24 6.87
C TYR A 110 -6.83 -5.94 5.81
N ARG A 111 -7.46 -6.73 4.95
CA ARG A 111 -6.77 -7.60 4.00
C ARG A 111 -7.20 -7.34 2.56
N ALA A 112 -6.22 -7.25 1.68
CA ALA A 112 -6.39 -7.32 0.24
C ALA A 112 -7.23 -8.54 -0.22
N PRO A 113 -7.86 -8.50 -1.42
CA PRO A 113 -7.94 -7.36 -2.35
C PRO A 113 -9.00 -6.32 -1.98
N CYS A 114 -10.03 -6.70 -1.23
CA CYS A 114 -11.16 -5.82 -0.91
C CYS A 114 -11.02 -5.02 0.40
N PHE A 115 -9.91 -5.19 1.12
CA PHE A 115 -9.63 -4.54 2.42
C PHE A 115 -10.81 -4.60 3.39
N LYS A 116 -11.30 -5.83 3.65
CA LYS A 116 -12.35 -6.07 4.65
C LYS A 116 -11.77 -6.00 6.05
N GLN A 117 -12.50 -5.33 6.96
CA GLN A 117 -12.15 -5.21 8.37
C GLN A 117 -12.43 -6.51 9.12
N GLU A 118 -11.42 -7.07 9.76
CA GLU A 118 -11.51 -8.20 10.69
C GLU A 118 -11.15 -7.72 12.09
N LYS A 119 -12.08 -7.85 13.04
CA LYS A 119 -11.84 -7.52 14.43
C LYS A 119 -11.04 -8.65 15.08
N ASN A 120 -9.83 -8.36 15.53
CA ASN A 120 -9.04 -9.33 16.28
C ASN A 120 -9.56 -9.34 17.72
N LYS A 121 -10.46 -10.28 18.04
CA LYS A 121 -10.81 -10.52 19.45
C LYS A 121 -9.54 -11.01 20.13
N LYS A 122 -8.94 -10.20 20.99
CA LYS A 122 -7.97 -10.69 21.98
C LYS A 122 -8.67 -11.83 22.71
N LYS A 123 -8.22 -13.07 22.49
CA LYS A 123 -8.57 -14.18 23.37
C LYS A 123 -8.00 -13.78 24.74
N LEU A 124 -8.90 -13.43 25.66
CA LEU A 124 -8.63 -13.36 27.09
C LEU A 124 -8.11 -14.71 27.58
#